data_AF-A0A535FBJ9-F1
#
_entry.id   AF-A0A535FBJ9-F1
#
_cell.length_a   1.000
_cell.length_b   1.000
_cell.length_c   1.000
_cell.angle_alpha   90.00
_cell.angle_beta   90.00
_cell.angle_gamma   90.00
#
_symmetry.space_group_name_H-M   'P 1'
#
loop_
_entity.id
_entity.type
_entity.pdbx_description
1 polymer ?
#
loop_
_entity_poly.entity_id
_entity_poly.type
_entity_poly.pdbx_seq_one_letter_code
_entity_poly.pdbx_strand_id
1 'polypeptide(L)'
;MSIESSSSSPGQSTLRPNAIGLPGVLFQSITTMAPASAVAFSLGAAIPFAGGALPLAVLIALIVCSLIALNIGSLARYLPSAGGFFTYVSRGLGSQAGWMTGWLFSLTYLLIVPLQLLVLGPVMDGFAQQYFHLSFGANGWAVWSMVFAVIIFGLTYFGIRISANASVILGTIEIAVFVVLAAWLIVTAGNGNTAATFS
;
A
#
# COMPACT_ATOMS: atom_id res chain seq x y z
N MET A 1 -22.30 -41.53 -24.08
CA MET A 1 -22.45 -40.06 -23.92
C MET A 1 -21.05 -39.52 -23.73
N SER A 2 -20.45 -39.12 -24.84
CA SER A 2 -19.03 -38.81 -24.96
C SER A 2 -18.79 -37.40 -24.43
N ILE A 3 -17.86 -37.24 -23.50
CA ILE A 3 -17.41 -35.92 -23.05
C ILE A 3 -16.67 -35.29 -24.21
N GLU A 4 -17.32 -34.35 -24.90
CA GLU A 4 -16.70 -33.55 -25.94
C GLU A 4 -15.70 -32.60 -25.25
N SER A 5 -14.41 -32.88 -25.47
CA SER A 5 -13.32 -32.00 -25.08
C SER A 5 -13.45 -30.70 -25.86
N SER A 6 -13.95 -29.66 -25.22
CA SER A 6 -14.00 -28.31 -25.76
C SER A 6 -12.58 -27.84 -26.09
N SER A 7 -12.29 -27.77 -27.39
CA SER A 7 -11.06 -27.24 -27.95
C SER A 7 -10.92 -25.77 -27.59
N SER A 8 -9.84 -25.44 -26.89
CA SER A 8 -9.44 -24.06 -26.62
C SER A 8 -9.02 -23.38 -27.93
N SER A 9 -9.65 -22.25 -28.27
CA SER A 9 -9.26 -21.44 -29.42
C SER A 9 -7.80 -21.00 -29.34
N PRO A 10 -7.02 -21.13 -30.43
CA PRO A 10 -5.63 -20.66 -30.48
C PRO A 10 -5.62 -19.14 -30.54
N GLY A 11 -5.44 -18.47 -29.40
CA GLY A 11 -5.36 -17.01 -29.35
C GLY A 11 -5.48 -16.36 -27.97
N GLN A 12 -5.89 -17.08 -26.92
CA GLN A 12 -5.88 -16.51 -25.57
C GLN A 12 -4.48 -16.61 -24.96
N SER A 13 -3.76 -15.49 -24.95
CA SER A 13 -2.55 -15.30 -24.16
C SER A 13 -2.90 -15.47 -22.67
N THR A 14 -2.80 -16.69 -22.16
CA THR A 14 -2.94 -16.94 -20.72
C THR A 14 -1.71 -16.39 -20.01
N LEU A 15 -1.92 -15.74 -18.87
CA LEU A 15 -0.81 -15.26 -18.04
C LEU A 15 0.03 -16.45 -17.59
N ARG A 16 1.37 -16.29 -17.59
CA ARG A 16 2.28 -17.35 -17.16
C ARG A 16 1.93 -17.79 -15.74
N PRO A 17 1.62 -19.08 -15.50
CA PRO A 17 1.32 -19.55 -14.16
C PRO A 17 2.54 -19.35 -13.26
N ASN A 18 2.33 -18.87 -12.03
CA ASN A 18 3.39 -18.61 -11.05
C ASN A 18 4.50 -17.64 -11.52
N ALA A 19 4.19 -16.70 -12.41
CA ALA A 19 5.14 -15.66 -12.80
C ALA A 19 5.63 -14.82 -11.61
N ILE A 20 4.77 -14.66 -10.58
CA ILE A 20 5.09 -14.04 -9.30
C ILE A 20 4.71 -15.06 -8.22
N GLY A 21 5.72 -15.62 -7.54
CA GLY A 21 5.49 -16.55 -6.43
C GLY A 21 4.84 -15.87 -5.23
N LEU A 22 4.32 -16.65 -4.27
CA LEU A 22 3.69 -16.14 -3.04
C LEU A 22 4.54 -15.07 -2.32
N PRO A 23 5.87 -15.23 -2.14
CA PRO A 23 6.68 -14.19 -1.52
C PRO A 23 6.64 -12.88 -2.30
N GLY A 24 6.71 -12.94 -3.63
CA GLY A 24 6.64 -11.76 -4.49
C GLY A 24 5.31 -11.02 -4.35
N VAL A 25 4.19 -11.74 -4.28
CA VAL A 25 2.86 -11.15 -4.09
C VAL A 25 2.70 -10.54 -2.69
N LEU A 26 3.20 -11.22 -1.66
CA LEU A 26 3.17 -10.72 -0.28
C LEU A 26 3.99 -9.44 -0.15
N PHE A 27 5.21 -9.43 -0.69
CA PHE A 27 6.05 -8.25 -0.67
C PHE A 27 5.48 -7.11 -1.50
N GLN A 28 4.89 -7.40 -2.66
CA GLN A 28 4.20 -6.37 -3.43
C GLN A 28 3.06 -5.75 -2.62
N SER A 29 2.30 -6.56 -1.89
CA SER A 29 1.22 -6.08 -1.01
C SER A 29 1.75 -5.20 0.11
N ILE A 30 2.81 -5.65 0.80
CA ILE A 30 3.50 -4.90 1.86
C ILE A 30 4.05 -3.57 1.33
N THR A 31 4.75 -3.62 0.18
CA THR A 31 5.33 -2.44 -0.47
C THR A 31 4.23 -1.45 -0.86
N THR A 32 3.11 -1.94 -1.36
CA THR A 32 1.96 -1.11 -1.75
C THR A 32 1.29 -0.46 -0.53
N MET A 33 1.31 -1.13 0.63
CA MET A 33 0.85 -0.54 1.90
C MET A 33 1.77 0.59 2.40
N ALA A 34 3.05 0.61 1.99
CA ALA A 34 4.06 1.59 2.40
C ALA A 34 4.06 1.87 3.93
N PRO A 35 4.44 0.88 4.76
CA PRO A 35 4.19 0.89 6.20
C PRO A 35 4.80 2.09 6.95
N ALA A 36 6.00 2.55 6.61
CA ALA A 36 6.61 3.75 7.23
C ALA A 36 5.75 4.98 6.97
N SER A 37 5.28 5.14 5.74
CA SER A 37 4.44 6.29 5.39
C SER A 37 3.09 6.21 6.10
N ALA A 38 2.50 5.02 6.20
CA ALA A 38 1.27 4.81 6.94
C ALA A 38 1.45 5.16 8.43
N VAL A 39 2.53 4.71 9.06
CA VAL A 39 2.82 5.04 10.46
C VAL A 39 3.07 6.54 10.64
N ALA A 40 3.95 7.12 9.83
CA ALA A 40 4.36 8.52 9.95
C ALA A 40 3.20 9.50 9.73
N PHE A 41 2.39 9.29 8.69
CA PHE A 41 1.31 10.21 8.33
C PHE A 41 -0.01 9.85 9.01
N SER A 42 -0.41 8.58 9.06
CA SER A 42 -1.72 8.20 9.61
C SER A 42 -1.75 8.28 11.13
N LEU A 43 -0.71 7.81 11.84
CA LEU A 43 -0.67 7.95 13.30
C LEU A 43 -0.45 9.42 13.70
N GLY A 44 0.41 10.14 12.97
CA GLY A 44 0.61 11.58 13.12
C GLY A 44 -0.71 12.36 13.06
N ALA A 45 -1.52 12.09 12.05
CA ALA A 45 -2.83 12.71 11.88
C ALA A 45 -3.88 12.26 12.91
N ALA A 46 -3.75 11.05 13.48
CA ALA A 46 -4.69 10.50 14.44
C ALA A 46 -4.46 10.96 15.89
N ILE A 47 -3.23 11.35 16.26
CA ILE A 47 -2.86 11.85 17.60
C ILE A 47 -3.82 12.95 18.12
N PRO A 48 -4.15 14.02 17.38
CA PRO A 48 -5.01 15.09 17.90
C PRO A 48 -6.45 14.63 18.21
N PHE A 49 -6.89 13.50 17.65
CA PHE A 49 -8.25 12.98 17.86
C PHE A 49 -8.29 11.88 18.91
N ALA A 50 -7.34 10.94 18.86
CA ALA A 50 -7.33 9.75 19.73
C ALA A 50 -6.51 9.96 21.01
N GLY A 51 -5.53 10.87 21.01
CA GLY A 51 -4.66 11.13 22.15
C GLY A 51 -4.07 9.85 22.74
N GLY A 52 -4.25 9.66 24.05
CA GLY A 52 -3.79 8.46 24.76
C GLY A 52 -4.49 7.16 24.34
N ALA A 53 -5.70 7.21 23.75
CA ALA A 53 -6.42 6.03 23.29
C ALA A 53 -5.99 5.54 21.88
N LEU A 54 -4.96 6.17 21.30
CA LEU A 54 -4.43 5.81 19.97
C LEU A 54 -4.06 4.31 19.85
N PRO A 55 -3.41 3.66 20.84
CA PRO A 55 -3.12 2.22 20.76
C PRO A 55 -4.39 1.36 20.65
N LEU A 56 -5.45 1.70 21.38
CA LEU A 56 -6.73 0.99 21.31
C LEU A 56 -7.38 1.17 19.94
N ALA A 57 -7.38 2.39 19.40
CA ALA A 57 -7.91 2.68 18.07
C ALA A 57 -7.17 1.86 16.98
N VAL A 58 -5.85 1.74 17.08
CA VAL A 58 -5.04 0.93 16.15
C VAL A 58 -5.36 -0.57 16.29
N LEU A 59 -5.57 -1.08 17.51
CA LEU A 59 -5.98 -2.48 17.71
C LEU A 59 -7.36 -2.77 17.11
N ILE A 60 -8.32 -1.87 17.30
CA ILE A 60 -9.66 -2.02 16.70
C ILE A 60 -9.55 -2.01 15.18
N ALA A 61 -8.77 -1.08 14.60
CA ALA A 61 -8.53 -1.02 13.17
C ALA A 61 -7.87 -2.31 12.64
N LEU A 62 -6.92 -2.88 13.37
CA LEU A 62 -6.27 -4.15 13.02
C LEU A 62 -7.28 -5.30 12.95
N ILE A 63 -8.19 -5.40 13.92
CA ILE A 63 -9.24 -6.43 13.95
C ILE A 63 -10.16 -6.29 12.73
N VAL A 64 -10.64 -5.07 12.47
CA VAL A 64 -11.51 -4.79 11.32
C VAL A 64 -10.82 -5.12 10.00
N CYS A 65 -9.58 -4.67 9.81
CA CYS A 65 -8.78 -4.98 8.63
C CYS A 65 -8.54 -6.48 8.46
N SER A 66 -8.32 -7.21 9.56
CA SER A 66 -8.14 -8.67 9.53
C SER A 66 -9.41 -9.39 9.07
N LEU A 67 -10.58 -8.99 9.59
CA LEU A 67 -11.86 -9.54 9.15
C LEU A 67 -12.12 -9.26 7.65
N ILE A 68 -11.79 -8.06 7.18
CA ILE A 68 -11.89 -7.69 5.76
C ILE A 68 -10.94 -8.58 4.93
N ALA A 69 -9.69 -8.73 5.35
CA ALA A 69 -8.70 -9.57 4.67
C ALA A 69 -9.14 -11.05 4.59
N LEU A 70 -9.72 -11.60 5.66
CA LEU A 70 -10.26 -12.96 5.68
C LEU A 70 -11.41 -13.15 4.69
N ASN A 71 -12.31 -12.16 4.58
CA ASN A 71 -13.42 -12.19 3.60
C ASN A 71 -12.90 -12.16 2.16
N ILE A 72 -11.96 -11.23 1.86
CA ILE A 72 -11.34 -11.13 0.54
C ILE A 72 -10.56 -12.41 0.20
N GLY A 73 -9.82 -12.96 1.18
CA GLY A 73 -9.07 -14.20 1.01
C GLY A 73 -9.99 -15.41 0.76
N SER A 74 -11.15 -15.47 1.41
CA SER A 74 -12.18 -16.47 1.09
C SER A 74 -12.64 -16.35 -0.36
N LEU A 75 -12.98 -15.13 -0.78
CA LEU A 75 -13.47 -14.86 -2.13
C LEU A 75 -12.41 -15.15 -3.21
N ALA A 76 -11.14 -14.86 -2.94
CA ALA A 76 -10.02 -15.16 -3.81
C ALA A 76 -9.82 -16.68 -4.04
N ARG A 77 -10.12 -17.51 -3.01
CA ARG A 77 -10.08 -18.98 -3.15
C ARG A 77 -11.26 -19.52 -3.97
N TYR A 78 -12.45 -18.94 -3.80
CA TYR A 78 -13.64 -19.35 -4.56
C TYR A 78 -13.64 -18.86 -6.01
N LEU A 79 -13.07 -17.68 -6.26
CA LEU A 79 -13.08 -16.99 -7.55
C LEU A 79 -11.65 -16.64 -7.99
N PRO A 80 -10.78 -17.62 -8.28
CA PRO A 80 -9.42 -17.37 -8.73
C PRO A 80 -9.44 -16.70 -10.11
N SER A 81 -9.30 -15.38 -10.12
CA SER A 81 -9.34 -14.55 -11.33
C SER A 81 -8.28 -13.45 -11.24
N ALA A 82 -7.63 -13.17 -12.37
CA ALA A 82 -6.70 -12.04 -12.50
C ALA A 82 -7.40 -10.67 -12.39
N GLY A 83 -8.74 -10.62 -12.46
CA GLY A 83 -9.51 -9.37 -12.40
C GLY A 83 -9.84 -8.85 -11.00
N GLY A 84 -9.38 -9.51 -9.93
CA GLY A 84 -9.49 -9.00 -8.54
C GLY A 84 -10.91 -8.58 -8.12
N PHE A 85 -11.01 -7.43 -7.42
CA PHE A 85 -12.28 -6.90 -6.89
C PHE A 85 -13.36 -6.65 -7.95
N PHE A 86 -12.97 -6.22 -9.16
CA PHE A 86 -13.91 -6.09 -10.27
C PHE A 86 -14.61 -7.43 -10.54
N THR A 87 -13.87 -8.55 -10.54
CA THR A 87 -14.46 -9.87 -10.75
C THR A 87 -15.36 -10.29 -9.59
N TYR A 88 -14.93 -10.03 -8.36
CA TYR A 88 -15.69 -10.35 -7.16
C TYR A 88 -17.05 -9.64 -7.14
N VAL A 89 -17.06 -8.32 -7.39
CA VAL A 89 -18.29 -7.53 -7.42
C VAL A 89 -19.15 -7.89 -8.62
N SER A 90 -18.55 -8.07 -9.80
CA SER A 90 -19.29 -8.45 -11.02
C SER A 90 -20.06 -9.77 -10.85
N ARG A 91 -19.44 -10.76 -10.20
CA ARG A 91 -20.06 -12.07 -9.98
C ARG A 91 -21.02 -12.11 -8.80
N GLY A 92 -20.84 -11.26 -7.80
CA GLY A 92 -21.73 -11.20 -6.62
C GLY A 92 -22.95 -10.28 -6.81
N LEU A 93 -22.76 -9.11 -7.39
CA LEU A 93 -23.76 -8.03 -7.46
C LEU A 93 -24.21 -7.70 -8.89
N GLY A 94 -23.61 -8.32 -9.90
CA GLY A 94 -23.93 -8.13 -11.32
C GLY A 94 -22.96 -7.23 -12.07
N SER A 95 -23.06 -7.25 -13.40
CA SER A 95 -22.10 -6.60 -14.31
C SER A 95 -22.02 -5.07 -14.16
N GLN A 96 -23.14 -4.41 -13.85
CA GLN A 96 -23.20 -2.96 -13.67
C GLN A 96 -22.42 -2.51 -12.43
N ALA A 97 -22.60 -3.19 -11.30
CA ALA A 97 -21.85 -2.93 -10.07
C ALA A 97 -20.35 -3.20 -10.25
N GLY A 98 -20.04 -4.26 -11.01
CA GLY A 98 -18.68 -4.56 -11.46
C GLY A 98 -18.05 -3.41 -12.24
N TRP A 99 -18.72 -2.93 -13.28
CA TRP A 99 -18.25 -1.82 -14.12
C TRP A 99 -17.96 -0.55 -13.31
N MET A 100 -18.88 -0.19 -12.39
CA MET A 100 -18.69 0.95 -11.50
C MET A 100 -17.48 0.77 -10.57
N THR A 101 -17.27 -0.44 -10.04
CA THR A 101 -16.10 -0.78 -9.22
C THR A 101 -14.81 -0.63 -10.03
N GLY A 102 -14.79 -1.09 -11.29
CA GLY A 102 -13.62 -0.96 -12.16
C GLY A 102 -13.23 0.51 -12.41
N TRP A 103 -14.21 1.37 -12.67
CA TRP A 103 -13.99 2.82 -12.81
C TRP A 103 -13.52 3.46 -11.52
N LEU A 104 -14.14 3.13 -10.39
CA LEU A 104 -13.75 3.67 -9.09
C LEU A 104 -12.30 3.31 -8.75
N PHE A 105 -11.91 2.06 -8.96
CA PHE A 105 -10.53 1.62 -8.78
C PHE A 105 -9.58 2.36 -9.72
N SER A 106 -9.94 2.52 -11.00
CA SER A 106 -9.11 3.25 -11.96
C SER A 106 -8.86 4.70 -11.54
N LEU A 107 -9.91 5.39 -11.09
CA LEU A 107 -9.80 6.75 -10.57
C LEU A 107 -8.94 6.82 -9.30
N THR A 108 -9.12 5.88 -8.37
CA THR A 108 -8.29 5.81 -7.16
C THR A 108 -6.81 5.66 -7.53
N TYR A 109 -6.46 4.72 -8.43
CA TYR A 109 -5.07 4.52 -8.85
C TYR A 109 -4.50 5.73 -9.61
N LEU A 110 -5.32 6.44 -10.39
CA LEU A 110 -4.89 7.69 -11.05
C LEU A 110 -4.61 8.81 -10.04
N LEU A 111 -5.36 8.88 -8.94
CA LEU A 111 -5.21 9.91 -7.92
C LEU A 111 -4.11 9.62 -6.90
N ILE A 112 -3.75 8.35 -6.68
CA ILE A 112 -2.71 7.97 -5.71
C ILE A 112 -1.38 8.67 -6.00
N VAL A 113 -0.90 8.63 -7.25
CA VAL A 113 0.39 9.19 -7.63
C VAL A 113 0.48 10.71 -7.39
N PRO A 114 -0.44 11.56 -7.92
CA PRO A 114 -0.37 12.99 -7.69
C PRO A 114 -0.55 13.36 -6.21
N LEU A 115 -1.43 12.68 -5.47
CA LEU A 115 -1.60 12.93 -4.03
C LEU A 115 -0.32 12.59 -3.24
N GLN A 116 0.37 11.51 -3.61
CA GLN A 116 1.62 11.15 -2.97
C GLN A 116 2.73 12.18 -3.26
N LEU A 117 2.78 12.72 -4.48
CA LEU A 117 3.72 13.80 -4.83
C LEU A 117 3.43 15.07 -4.03
N LEU A 118 2.16 15.42 -3.84
CA LEU A 118 1.74 16.57 -3.03
C LEU A 118 2.21 16.48 -1.57
N VAL A 119 2.33 15.26 -1.03
CA VAL A 119 2.89 15.03 0.32
C VAL A 119 4.43 15.01 0.29
N LEU A 120 5.01 14.35 -0.72
CA LEU A 120 6.46 14.17 -0.81
C LEU A 120 7.22 15.48 -1.08
N GLY A 121 6.64 16.39 -1.87
CA GLY A 121 7.26 17.68 -2.22
C GLY A 121 7.60 18.54 -0.99
N PRO A 122 6.65 18.90 -0.13
CA PRO A 122 6.91 19.66 1.10
C PRO A 122 7.88 18.95 2.05
N VAL A 123 7.76 17.62 2.19
CA VAL A 123 8.64 16.82 3.05
C VAL A 123 10.09 16.92 2.57
N MET A 124 10.31 16.84 1.25
CA MET A 124 11.65 16.94 0.68
C MET A 124 12.19 18.38 0.77
N ASP A 125 11.36 19.40 0.62
CA ASP A 125 11.80 20.79 0.83
C ASP A 125 12.26 21.01 2.28
N GLY A 126 11.51 20.51 3.26
CA GLY A 126 11.91 20.55 4.67
C GLY A 126 13.20 19.77 4.96
N PHE A 127 13.38 18.61 4.35
CA PHE A 127 14.62 17.83 4.45
C PHE A 127 15.81 18.57 3.81
N ALA A 128 15.64 19.10 2.61
CA ALA A 128 16.67 19.87 1.91
C ALA A 128 17.07 21.13 2.69
N GLN A 129 16.10 21.77 3.35
CA GLN A 129 16.34 22.87 4.25
C GLN A 129 17.18 22.51 5.46
N GLN A 130 16.84 21.41 6.12
CA GLN A 130 17.50 21.01 7.36
C GLN A 130 18.94 20.55 7.15
N TYR A 131 19.22 19.81 6.07
CA TYR A 131 20.51 19.15 5.87
C TYR A 131 21.41 19.83 4.83
N PHE A 132 20.82 20.48 3.83
CA PHE A 132 21.56 21.11 2.72
C PHE A 132 21.42 22.63 2.69
N HIS A 133 20.63 23.22 3.60
CA HIS A 133 20.31 24.65 3.62
C HIS A 133 19.74 25.18 2.28
N LEU A 134 19.13 24.31 1.47
CA LEU A 134 18.54 24.63 0.17
C LEU A 134 17.02 24.69 0.29
N SER A 135 16.40 25.83 0.01
CA SER A 135 14.93 26.01 0.04
C SER A 135 14.52 26.59 -1.29
N PHE A 136 13.36 26.15 -1.75
CA PHE A 136 12.65 26.86 -2.79
C PHE A 136 11.46 27.67 -2.24
N GLY A 137 11.39 27.84 -0.91
CA GLY A 137 10.39 28.65 -0.22
C GLY A 137 8.96 28.16 -0.49
N ALA A 138 8.03 29.09 -0.70
CA ALA A 138 6.62 28.78 -0.96
C ALA A 138 6.39 27.88 -2.19
N ASN A 139 7.35 27.81 -3.12
CA ASN A 139 7.25 27.00 -4.35
C ASN A 139 7.99 25.66 -4.25
N GLY A 140 8.63 25.34 -3.12
CA GLY A 140 9.44 24.13 -3.00
C GLY A 140 8.67 22.83 -3.12
N TRP A 141 7.42 22.83 -2.67
CA TRP A 141 6.54 21.68 -2.88
C TRP A 141 6.39 21.33 -4.38
N ALA A 142 6.23 22.33 -5.25
CA ALA A 142 6.01 22.13 -6.68
C ALA A 142 7.30 21.69 -7.39
N VAL A 143 8.43 22.31 -7.04
CA VAL A 143 9.74 21.97 -7.62
C VAL A 143 10.10 20.52 -7.30
N TRP A 144 10.06 20.12 -6.02
CA TRP A 144 10.38 18.76 -5.62
C TRP A 144 9.37 17.74 -6.15
N SER A 145 8.06 18.08 -6.17
CA SER A 145 7.04 17.21 -6.78
C SER A 145 7.31 16.94 -8.26
N MET A 146 7.70 17.96 -9.02
CA MET A 146 8.03 17.82 -10.44
C MET A 146 9.28 16.96 -10.64
N VAL A 147 10.32 17.16 -9.82
CA VAL A 147 11.54 16.34 -9.84
C VAL A 147 11.21 14.87 -9.60
N PHE A 148 10.45 14.55 -8.55
CA PHE A 148 10.03 13.17 -8.28
C PHE A 148 9.12 12.61 -9.37
N ALA A 149 8.22 13.40 -9.95
CA ALA A 149 7.38 12.96 -11.07
C ALA A 149 8.23 12.51 -12.27
N VAL A 150 9.26 13.29 -12.64
CA VAL A 150 10.18 12.94 -13.73
C VAL A 150 10.97 11.67 -13.40
N ILE A 151 11.46 11.53 -12.16
CA ILE A 151 12.19 10.34 -11.71
C ILE A 151 11.29 9.10 -11.80
N ILE A 152 10.08 9.16 -11.22
CA ILE A 152 9.12 8.05 -11.24
C ILE A 152 8.74 7.68 -12.67
N PHE A 153 8.50 8.67 -13.53
CA PHE A 153 8.22 8.46 -14.94
C PHE A 153 9.39 7.74 -15.64
N GLY A 154 10.62 8.20 -15.41
CA GLY A 154 11.84 7.57 -15.94
C GLY A 154 12.01 6.12 -15.47
N LEU A 155 11.85 5.84 -14.16
CA LEU A 155 11.93 4.49 -13.62
C LEU A 155 10.85 3.57 -14.21
N THR A 156 9.65 4.10 -14.41
CA THR A 156 8.53 3.34 -15.00
C THR A 156 8.80 3.05 -16.48
N TYR A 157 9.42 4.01 -17.20
CA TYR A 157 9.76 3.89 -18.62
C TYR A 157 10.90 2.88 -18.88
N PHE A 158 11.98 2.90 -18.08
CA PHE A 158 13.17 2.06 -18.31
C PHE A 158 13.08 0.63 -17.73
N GLY A 159 11.99 0.30 -17.03
CA GLY A 159 11.65 -1.09 -16.65
C GLY A 159 11.79 -1.40 -15.16
N ILE A 160 10.70 -1.89 -14.59
CA ILE A 160 10.44 -2.03 -13.14
C ILE A 160 11.15 -3.24 -12.49
N ARG A 161 11.78 -4.13 -13.27
CA ARG A 161 12.22 -5.44 -12.77
C ARG A 161 13.33 -5.38 -11.71
N ILE A 162 14.17 -4.35 -11.76
CA ILE A 162 15.21 -4.09 -10.74
C ILE A 162 14.59 -3.48 -9.47
N SER A 163 13.52 -2.69 -9.62
CA SER A 163 12.83 -2.01 -8.51
C SER A 163 12.15 -2.99 -7.56
N ALA A 164 11.52 -4.04 -8.07
CA ALA A 164 10.75 -4.99 -7.23
C ALA A 164 11.60 -5.70 -6.16
N ASN A 165 12.82 -6.15 -6.51
CA ASN A 165 13.71 -6.82 -5.56
C ASN A 165 14.32 -5.84 -4.55
N ALA A 166 14.64 -4.62 -4.99
CA ALA A 166 15.13 -3.57 -4.10
C ALA A 166 14.07 -3.18 -3.06
N SER A 167 12.81 -3.03 -3.49
CA SER A 167 11.68 -2.72 -2.60
C SER A 167 11.43 -3.82 -1.56
N VAL A 168 11.63 -5.10 -1.91
CA VAL A 168 11.53 -6.22 -0.95
C VAL A 168 12.56 -6.07 0.16
N ILE A 169 13.81 -5.79 -0.19
CA ILE A 169 14.91 -5.66 0.76
C ILE A 169 14.69 -4.42 1.65
N LEU A 170 14.42 -3.26 1.03
CA LEU A 170 14.16 -2.02 1.76
C LEU A 170 12.95 -2.16 2.69
N GLY A 171 11.83 -2.72 2.20
CA GLY A 171 10.62 -2.90 3.00
C GLY A 171 10.83 -3.88 4.16
N THR A 172 11.65 -4.91 3.98
CA THR A 172 12.00 -5.83 5.07
C THR A 172 12.84 -5.12 6.14
N ILE A 173 13.84 -4.34 5.73
CA ILE A 173 14.67 -3.54 6.65
C ILE A 173 13.80 -2.51 7.38
N GLU A 174 12.91 -1.83 6.66
CA GLU A 174 11.95 -0.86 7.20
C GLU A 174 11.08 -1.49 8.30
N ILE A 175 10.44 -2.62 8.03
CA ILE A 175 9.63 -3.33 9.04
C ILE A 175 10.48 -3.71 10.25
N ALA A 176 11.70 -4.23 10.03
CA ALA A 176 12.59 -4.59 11.13
C ALA A 176 12.96 -3.37 11.99
N VAL A 177 13.27 -2.23 11.37
CA VAL A 177 13.56 -0.97 12.07
C VAL A 177 12.36 -0.52 12.90
N PHE A 178 11.14 -0.57 12.36
CA PHE A 178 9.94 -0.21 13.13
C PHE A 178 9.69 -1.14 14.30
N VAL A 179 9.91 -2.45 14.14
CA VAL A 179 9.77 -3.42 15.24
C VAL A 179 10.80 -3.14 16.34
N VAL A 180 12.05 -2.89 15.97
CA VAL A 180 13.12 -2.55 16.92
C VAL A 180 12.81 -1.23 17.63
N LEU A 181 12.40 -0.20 16.90
CA LEU A 181 12.00 1.08 17.49
C LEU A 181 10.80 0.94 18.43
N ALA A 182 9.78 0.16 18.05
CA ALA A 182 8.63 -0.10 18.90
C ALA A 182 9.04 -0.81 20.20
N ALA A 183 9.85 -1.87 20.09
CA ALA A 183 10.36 -2.59 21.26
C ALA A 183 11.21 -1.67 22.16
N TRP A 184 12.09 -0.86 21.56
CA TRP A 184 12.92 0.09 22.28
C TRP A 184 12.07 1.13 23.03
N LEU A 185 11.06 1.72 22.38
CA LEU A 185 10.14 2.67 23.01
C LEU A 185 9.39 2.05 24.20
N ILE A 186 8.91 0.81 24.07
CA ILE A 186 8.24 0.08 25.17
C ILE A 186 9.18 -0.13 26.36
N VAL A 187 10.43 -0.53 26.09
CA VAL A 187 11.44 -0.75 27.14
C VAL A 187 11.84 0.58 27.81
N THR A 188 12.07 1.63 27.03
CA THR A 188 12.45 2.96 27.55
C THR A 188 11.30 3.61 28.34
N ALA A 189 10.05 3.38 27.96
CA ALA A 189 8.89 3.87 28.70
C ALA A 189 8.81 3.29 30.13
N GLY A 190 9.35 2.09 30.38
CA GLY A 190 9.43 1.49 31.72
C GLY A 190 8.07 1.47 32.43
N ASN A 191 7.97 2.18 33.57
CA ASN A 191 6.74 2.32 34.38
C ASN A 191 5.69 3.28 33.78
N GLY A 192 6.02 3.99 32.69
CA GLY A 192 5.08 4.84 31.96
C GLY A 192 4.11 4.08 31.05
N ASN A 193 4.35 2.77 30.85
CA ASN A 193 3.42 1.90 30.14
C ASN A 193 2.17 1.68 31.00
N THR A 194 1.08 2.38 30.68
CA THR A 194 -0.19 2.28 31.41
C THR A 194 -1.25 1.57 30.58
N ALA A 195 -2.03 0.68 31.22
CA ALA A 195 -3.19 0.06 30.59
C ALA A 195 -4.35 1.04 30.36
N ALA A 196 -4.28 2.25 30.93
CA ALA A 196 -5.29 3.29 30.77
C ALA A 196 -5.48 3.74 29.30
N THR A 197 -4.50 3.47 28.42
CA THR A 197 -4.65 3.72 26.97
C THR A 197 -5.61 2.73 26.28
N PHE A 198 -6.08 1.71 26.98
CA PHE A 198 -6.97 0.66 26.49
C PHE A 198 -8.35 0.64 27.17
N SER A 199 -8.66 1.61 28.03
CA SER A 199 -9.92 1.73 28.77
C SER A 199 -10.73 2.95 28.37
#